data_AF-R9KUG6-F1
#
_entry.id   AF-R9KUG6-F1
#
_cell.length_a   1.000
_cell.length_b   1.000
_cell.length_c   1.000
_cell.angle_alpha   90.00
_cell.angle_beta   90.00
_cell.angle_gamma   90.00
#
_symmetry.space_group_name_H-M   'P 1'
#
loop_
_entity.id
_entity.type
_entity.pdbx_description
1 polymer ?
#
loop_
_entity_poly.entity_id
_entity_poly.type
_entity_poly.pdbx_seq_one_letter_code
_entity_poly.pdbx_strand_id
1 'polypeptide(L)'
;MKKRLLSVALAVVMAVCLAGCGTTYQEETGQTESNASDDFWNGYFTEITSWSSATNNYKIVYANDTKVKYFVCNTGYKFGITPLYNADGTLQIYEESED
;
A
#
# COMPACT_ATOMS: atom_id res chain seq x y z
N MET A 1 41.32 3.51 -22.08
CA MET A 1 40.20 2.53 -22.25
C MET A 1 39.76 1.94 -20.91
N LYS A 2 40.67 1.36 -20.09
CA LYS A 2 40.35 0.79 -18.75
C LYS A 2 39.56 1.73 -17.81
N LYS A 3 39.95 3.00 -17.70
CA LYS A 3 39.24 3.99 -16.86
C LYS A 3 37.82 4.32 -17.37
N ARG A 4 37.59 4.27 -18.68
CA ARG A 4 36.26 4.52 -19.28
C ARG A 4 35.33 3.33 -19.13
N LEU A 5 35.86 2.10 -19.22
CA LEU A 5 35.12 0.88 -18.90
C LEU A 5 34.69 0.83 -17.42
N LEU A 6 35.56 1.24 -16.51
CA LEU A 6 35.22 1.31 -15.07
C LEU A 6 34.09 2.30 -14.79
N SER A 7 34.14 3.49 -15.42
CA SER A 7 33.09 4.50 -15.27
C SER A 7 31.74 4.04 -15.83
N VAL A 8 31.73 3.30 -16.95
CA VAL A 8 30.50 2.74 -17.51
C VAL A 8 29.93 1.64 -16.61
N ALA A 9 30.77 0.74 -16.09
CA ALA A 9 30.33 -0.29 -15.16
C ALA A 9 29.72 0.30 -13.89
N LEU A 10 30.33 1.35 -13.33
CA LEU A 10 29.81 2.02 -12.14
C LEU A 10 28.48 2.75 -12.39
N ALA A 11 28.32 3.37 -13.55
CA ALA A 11 27.06 4.01 -13.95
C ALA A 11 25.93 2.98 -14.15
N VAL A 12 26.23 1.82 -14.73
CA VAL A 12 25.25 0.72 -14.90
C VAL A 12 24.84 0.15 -13.55
N VAL A 13 25.78 -0.10 -12.63
CA VAL A 13 25.46 -0.57 -11.28
C VAL A 13 24.60 0.44 -10.53
N MET A 14 24.92 1.74 -10.61
CA MET A 14 24.07 2.78 -10.02
C MET A 14 22.68 2.82 -10.65
N ALA A 15 22.56 2.69 -11.97
CA ALA A 15 21.26 2.67 -12.65
C ALA A 15 20.42 1.45 -12.24
N VAL A 16 21.03 0.26 -12.09
CA VAL A 16 20.34 -0.96 -11.62
C VAL A 16 19.92 -0.84 -10.15
N CYS A 17 20.76 -0.24 -9.30
CA CYS A 17 20.41 0.04 -7.91
C CYS A 17 19.27 1.07 -7.77
N LEU A 18 19.08 1.94 -8.77
CA LEU A 18 18.02 2.96 -8.80
C LEU A 18 16.75 2.49 -9.53
N ALA A 19 16.81 1.40 -10.30
CA ALA A 19 15.69 0.84 -11.04
C ALA A 19 14.85 -0.18 -10.25
N GLY A 20 15.03 -0.26 -8.93
CA GLY A 20 14.15 -1.00 -8.04
C GLY A 20 12.79 -0.30 -7.86
N CYS A 21 12.09 0.01 -8.94
CA CYS A 21 10.66 0.31 -8.86
C CYS A 21 9.95 -1.01 -8.58
N GLY A 22 9.44 -1.17 -7.35
CA GLY A 22 8.51 -2.26 -7.07
C GLY A 22 7.27 -2.14 -7.95
N THR A 23 6.75 -3.27 -8.41
CA THR A 23 5.49 -3.34 -9.14
C THR A 23 4.34 -2.92 -8.24
N THR A 24 3.39 -2.17 -8.79
CA THR A 24 2.16 -1.84 -8.05
C THR A 24 1.29 -3.07 -7.88
N TYR A 25 0.44 -3.07 -6.85
CA TYR A 25 -0.52 -4.16 -6.70
C TYR A 25 -1.40 -4.28 -7.95
N GLN A 26 -1.82 -3.14 -8.49
CA GLN A 26 -2.60 -3.06 -9.73
C GLN A 26 -1.86 -3.66 -10.93
N GLU A 27 -0.55 -3.42 -11.05
CA GLU A 27 0.30 -4.02 -12.10
C GLU A 27 0.42 -5.54 -11.95
N GLU A 28 0.58 -6.04 -10.72
CA GLU A 28 0.67 -7.49 -10.44
C GLU A 28 -0.66 -8.22 -10.63
N THR A 29 -1.79 -7.60 -10.27
CA THR A 29 -3.11 -8.24 -10.36
C THR A 29 -3.87 -7.93 -11.63
N GLY A 30 -3.33 -7.09 -12.52
CA GLY A 30 -4.00 -6.65 -13.75
C GLY A 30 -5.28 -5.84 -13.48
N GLN A 31 -5.35 -5.14 -12.33
CA GLN A 31 -6.49 -4.30 -11.99
C GLN A 31 -6.33 -2.93 -12.66
N THR A 32 -7.31 -2.54 -13.49
CA THR A 32 -7.31 -1.26 -14.23
C THR A 32 -7.85 -0.07 -13.43
N GLU A 33 -8.40 -0.31 -12.24
CA GLU A 33 -9.00 0.75 -11.43
C GLU A 33 -7.93 1.47 -10.60
N SER A 34 -7.55 2.64 -11.11
CA SER A 34 -6.82 3.68 -10.38
C SER A 34 -7.79 4.31 -9.38
N ASN A 35 -7.78 3.88 -8.12
CA ASN A 35 -8.56 4.53 -7.07
C ASN A 35 -7.90 5.87 -6.70
N ALA A 36 -8.21 6.90 -7.49
CA ALA A 36 -7.73 8.24 -7.29
C ALA A 36 -8.32 8.83 -6.01
N SER A 37 -7.57 8.77 -4.90
CA SER A 37 -7.24 9.93 -4.05
C SER A 37 -6.44 9.57 -2.78
N ASP A 38 -6.44 8.31 -2.33
CA ASP A 38 -5.78 7.91 -1.06
C ASP A 38 -5.23 6.47 -1.11
N ASP A 39 -4.45 6.14 -2.15
CA ASP A 39 -3.87 4.80 -2.34
C ASP A 39 -2.91 4.42 -1.20
N PHE A 40 -3.29 3.41 -0.40
CA PHE A 40 -2.44 2.84 0.65
C PHE A 40 -1.83 1.51 0.21
N TRP A 41 -0.56 1.31 0.55
CA TRP A 41 0.18 0.07 0.27
C TRP A 41 0.20 -0.30 -1.22
N ASN A 42 0.54 0.68 -2.06
CA ASN A 42 0.71 0.53 -3.50
C ASN A 42 -0.58 0.11 -4.25
N GLY A 43 -1.72 0.64 -3.80
CA GLY A 43 -3.04 0.42 -4.42
C GLY A 43 -3.78 -0.81 -3.92
N TYR A 44 -3.26 -1.55 -2.92
CA TYR A 44 -3.97 -2.70 -2.34
C TYR A 44 -5.19 -2.28 -1.52
N PHE A 45 -5.06 -1.18 -0.77
CA PHE A 45 -6.07 -0.69 0.15
C PHE A 45 -6.57 0.70 -0.27
N THR A 46 -7.87 0.91 -0.09
CA THR A 46 -8.50 2.24 -0.12
C THR A 46 -8.87 2.67 1.29
N GLU A 47 -8.56 3.91 1.65
CA GLU A 47 -8.89 4.47 2.96
C GLU A 47 -10.40 4.78 3.09
N ILE A 48 -10.99 4.38 4.22
CA ILE A 48 -12.37 4.76 4.60
C ILE A 48 -12.32 5.99 5.51
N THR A 49 -11.45 5.94 6.51
CA THR A 49 -11.25 7.04 7.47
C THR A 49 -9.88 6.92 8.14
N SER A 50 -9.29 8.05 8.52
CA SER A 50 -8.08 8.09 9.31
C SER A 50 -8.15 9.11 10.44
N TRP A 51 -7.40 8.84 11.50
CA TRP A 51 -7.21 9.76 12.61
C TRP A 51 -5.82 9.57 13.22
N SER A 52 -5.37 10.56 13.98
CA SER A 52 -4.08 10.53 14.65
C SER A 52 -4.18 10.92 16.12
N SER A 53 -3.21 10.47 16.90
CA SER A 53 -2.90 10.93 18.25
C SER A 53 -1.44 11.38 18.28
N ALA A 54 -0.95 11.86 19.43
CA ALA A 54 0.36 12.52 19.58
C ALA A 54 1.53 11.83 18.85
N THR A 55 1.55 10.50 18.81
CA THR A 55 2.60 9.70 18.14
C THR A 55 2.06 8.61 17.20
N ASN A 56 0.74 8.48 17.07
CA ASN A 56 0.12 7.29 16.47
C ASN A 56 -0.82 7.71 15.34
N ASN A 57 -0.77 6.97 14.24
CA ASN A 57 -1.70 7.11 13.12
C ASN A 57 -2.56 5.86 13.01
N TYR A 58 -3.84 6.06 12.81
CA TYR A 58 -4.85 5.02 12.74
C TYR A 58 -5.67 5.19 11.47
N LYS A 59 -6.00 4.08 10.83
CA LYS A 59 -6.81 4.07 9.62
C LYS A 59 -7.76 2.88 9.65
N ILE A 60 -8.96 3.07 9.10
CA ILE A 60 -9.77 1.98 8.61
C ILE A 60 -9.69 2.02 7.08
N VAL A 61 -9.33 0.88 6.49
CA VAL A 61 -9.18 0.72 5.04
C VAL A 61 -9.97 -0.50 4.58
N TYR A 62 -10.23 -0.63 3.29
CA TYR A 62 -10.71 -1.89 2.70
C TYR A 62 -9.78 -2.38 1.59
N ALA A 63 -9.65 -3.70 1.46
CA ALA A 63 -8.89 -4.32 0.38
C ALA A 63 -9.66 -4.19 -0.94
N ASN A 64 -9.03 -3.70 -2.00
CA ASN A 64 -9.73 -3.33 -3.24
C ASN A 64 -10.40 -4.51 -3.96
N ASP A 65 -9.87 -5.72 -3.80
CA ASP A 65 -10.33 -6.97 -4.41
C ASP A 65 -11.50 -7.64 -3.66
N THR A 66 -11.43 -7.69 -2.34
CA THR A 66 -12.37 -8.44 -1.48
C THR A 66 -13.34 -7.53 -0.72
N LYS A 67 -13.07 -6.22 -0.72
CA LYS A 67 -13.78 -5.20 0.06
C LYS A 67 -13.76 -5.44 1.58
N VAL A 68 -12.95 -6.37 2.08
CA VAL A 68 -12.80 -6.63 3.53
C VAL A 68 -12.18 -5.41 4.21
N LYS A 69 -12.75 -4.98 5.34
CA LYS A 69 -12.24 -3.86 6.14
C LYS A 69 -11.14 -4.29 7.10
N TYR A 70 -10.14 -3.43 7.26
CA TYR A 70 -9.02 -3.60 8.17
C TYR A 70 -8.79 -2.36 9.01
N PHE A 71 -8.42 -2.57 10.28
CA PHE A 71 -7.84 -1.52 11.12
C PHE A 71 -6.32 -1.57 11.01
N VAL A 72 -5.72 -0.42 10.72
CA VAL A 72 -4.27 -0.24 10.59
C VAL A 72 -3.81 0.77 11.64
N CYS A 73 -2.74 0.42 12.35
CA CYS A 73 -2.07 1.30 13.31
C CYS A 73 -0.59 1.40 12.96
N ASN A 74 -0.08 2.63 12.90
CA ASN A 74 1.34 2.90 12.75
C ASN A 74 1.83 3.85 13.86
N THR A 75 3.00 3.54 14.43
CA THR A 75 3.67 4.36 15.43
C THR A 75 5.18 4.29 15.24
N GLY A 76 5.75 5.29 14.56
CA GLY A 76 7.17 5.29 14.19
C GLY A 76 7.53 4.04 13.39
N TYR A 77 8.34 3.16 13.96
CA TYR A 77 8.78 1.90 13.34
C TYR A 77 7.86 0.70 13.63
N LYS A 78 6.77 0.90 14.38
CA LYS A 78 5.80 -0.15 14.70
C LYS A 78 4.62 -0.08 13.75
N PHE A 79 4.18 -1.24 13.29
CA PHE A 79 3.04 -1.41 12.40
C PHE A 79 2.19 -2.58 12.87
N GLY A 80 0.86 -2.42 12.83
CA GLY A 80 -0.09 -3.48 13.10
C GLY A 80 -1.30 -3.37 12.18
N ILE A 81 -1.83 -4.52 11.77
CA ILE A 81 -3.03 -4.64 10.94
C ILE A 81 -3.88 -5.80 11.46
N THR A 82 -5.20 -5.61 11.49
CA THR A 82 -6.16 -6.69 11.77
C THR A 82 -7.41 -6.50 10.93
N PRO A 83 -8.03 -7.58 10.41
CA PRO A 83 -9.38 -7.47 9.86
C PRO A 83 -10.37 -7.03 10.94
N LEU A 84 -11.43 -6.37 10.51
CA LEU A 84 -12.58 -6.06 11.35
C LEU A 84 -13.63 -7.17 11.24
N TYR A 85 -14.22 -7.52 12.37
CA TYR A 85 -15.23 -8.58 12.46
C TYR A 85 -16.59 -8.00 12.85
N ASN A 86 -17.65 -8.61 12.33
CA ASN A 86 -18.99 -8.51 12.90
C ASN A 86 -19.05 -9.29 14.22
N ALA A 87 -20.10 -9.06 15.01
CA ALA A 87 -20.29 -9.74 16.30
C ALA A 87 -20.43 -11.26 16.17
N ASP A 88 -20.86 -11.75 15.00
CA ASP A 88 -20.99 -13.18 14.67
C ASP A 88 -19.67 -13.84 14.21
N GLY A 89 -18.58 -13.08 14.18
CA GLY A 89 -17.26 -13.55 13.76
C GLY A 89 -17.02 -13.55 12.25
N THR A 90 -17.97 -13.08 11.44
CA THR A 90 -17.75 -12.85 10.01
C THR A 90 -16.93 -11.58 9.79
N LEU A 91 -16.28 -11.46 8.63
CA LEU A 91 -15.51 -10.26 8.27
C LEU A 91 -16.45 -9.09 7.91
N GLN A 92 -16.09 -7.88 8.33
CA GLN A 92 -16.79 -6.67 7.86
C GLN A 92 -16.41 -6.37 6.42
N ILE A 93 -17.42 -6.17 5.58
CA ILE A 93 -17.26 -5.83 4.16
C ILE A 93 -17.62 -4.34 3.96
N TYR A 94 -16.88 -3.66 3.08
CA TYR A 94 -17.21 -2.32 2.62
C TYR A 94 -18.28 -2.39 1.54
N GLU A 95 -19.35 -1.64 1.75
CA GLU A 95 -20.43 -1.44 0.81
C GLU A 95 -20.45 0.06 0.52
N GLU A 96 -20.38 0.42 -0.76
CA GLU A 96 -20.49 1.80 -1.20
C GLU A 96 -21.96 2.20 -1.03
N SER A 97 -22.23 3.26 -0.28
CA SER A 97 -23.60 3.76 -0.14
C SER A 97 -24.02 4.38 -1.48
N GLU A 98 -25.09 3.86 -2.07
CA GLU A 98 -25.80 4.51 -3.17
C GLU A 98 -26.48 5.77 -2.63
N ASP A 99 -25.78 6.91 -2.66
CA ASP A 99 -26.37 8.25 -2.48
C ASP A 99 -26.82 8.86 -3.82
#